data_AF-A0A3E4MYN5-F1
#
_entry.id   AF-A0A3E4MYN5-F1
#
_cell.length_a   1.000
_cell.length_b   1.000
_cell.length_c   1.000
_cell.angle_alpha   90.00
_cell.angle_beta   90.00
_cell.angle_gamma   90.00
#
_symmetry.space_group_name_H-M   'P 1'
#
loop_
_entity.id
_entity.type
_entity.pdbx_description
1 polymer ?
#
loop_
_entity_poly.entity_id
_entity_poly.type
_entity_poly.pdbx_seq_one_letter_code
_entity_poly.pdbx_strand_id
1 'polypeptide(L)'
;MNHLDNHIIDALYSKINSKNDKFKISEQRFNVLFGISPTFYLYEYSSLLEQCIYNKYNGIVLYKYLYILDFIKSIITLFFSPINSNSCENEYAKLYSYLNIINVNRSQISNKKSLRDKLYKTFLFTAPASEEVVTKFHLSTKGIYYRKENINQIYYEIIDLLNLERYNHKKDISVINNMLTMAYKYLTGDNLSIPYYKPMDIYAYYFFNPLDFVNLYALERSVFYELLNNSVIGSNSFMKKSFIYNLNLFIINTLDDIKGIRDNVENYDKIISILLNSNLTLPNNILRDIKLGYSVI
;
A
#
# COMPACT_ATOMS: atom_id res chain seq x y z
N MET A 1 -6.46 13.46 19.42
CA MET A 1 -6.08 12.33 18.53
C MET A 1 -5.87 11.10 19.38
N ASN A 2 -6.43 9.97 18.99
CA ASN A 2 -6.36 8.75 19.79
C ASN A 2 -4.91 8.26 19.86
N HIS A 3 -4.44 7.75 21.01
CA HIS A 3 -3.05 7.27 21.16
C HIS A 3 -2.64 6.26 20.06
N LEU A 4 -3.60 5.45 19.59
CA LEU A 4 -3.39 4.47 18.53
C LEU A 4 -3.11 5.08 17.14
N ASP A 5 -3.73 6.20 16.79
CA ASP A 5 -3.53 6.85 15.48
C ASP A 5 -2.08 7.30 15.31
N ASN A 6 -1.52 7.90 16.37
CA ASN A 6 -0.13 8.33 16.41
C ASN A 6 0.82 7.12 16.31
N HIS A 7 0.52 6.01 16.97
CA HIS A 7 1.36 4.81 16.92
C HIS A 7 1.33 4.11 15.55
N ILE A 8 0.17 4.09 14.90
CA ILE A 8 0.02 3.59 13.51
C ILE A 8 0.90 4.39 12.55
N ILE A 9 0.90 5.71 12.69
CA ILE A 9 1.72 6.61 11.88
C ILE A 9 3.19 6.39 12.16
N ASP A 10 3.58 6.40 13.44
CA ASP A 10 4.95 6.15 13.84
C ASP A 10 5.45 4.83 13.27
N ALA A 11 4.63 3.78 13.25
CA ALA A 11 4.98 2.51 12.64
C ALA A 11 5.18 2.62 11.11
N LEU A 12 4.22 3.24 10.39
CA LEU A 12 4.31 3.44 8.94
C LEU A 12 5.56 4.25 8.56
N TYR A 13 5.81 5.37 9.21
CA TYR A 13 6.97 6.21 8.93
C TYR A 13 8.28 5.57 9.39
N SER A 14 8.26 4.77 10.46
CA SER A 14 9.43 3.98 10.85
C SER A 14 9.79 2.93 9.78
N LYS A 15 8.81 2.32 9.08
CA LYS A 15 9.10 1.45 7.92
C LYS A 15 9.70 2.25 6.77
N ILE A 16 9.12 3.40 6.43
CA ILE A 16 9.56 4.27 5.31
C ILE A 16 11.00 4.76 5.50
N ASN A 17 11.34 5.16 6.74
CA ASN A 17 12.65 5.70 7.08
C ASN A 17 13.66 4.63 7.50
N SER A 18 13.26 3.36 7.47
CA SER A 18 14.18 2.26 7.77
C SER A 18 15.32 2.28 6.76
N LYS A 19 16.54 2.48 7.25
CA LYS A 19 17.77 2.38 6.44
C LYS A 19 18.07 0.93 6.01
N ASN A 20 17.25 -0.02 6.44
CA ASN A 20 17.40 -1.43 6.17
C ASN A 20 16.57 -1.78 4.92
N ASP A 21 17.18 -2.51 3.99
CA ASP A 21 16.54 -3.00 2.76
C ASP A 21 15.26 -3.83 3.03
N LYS A 22 15.07 -4.27 4.28
CA LYS A 22 13.91 -5.07 4.70
C LYS A 22 12.65 -4.25 5.05
N PHE A 23 12.67 -2.91 4.97
CA PHE A 23 11.49 -2.05 5.24
C PHE A 23 10.73 -2.40 6.54
N LYS A 24 11.43 -2.83 7.59
CA LYS A 24 10.84 -3.39 8.82
C LYS A 24 11.10 -2.47 10.01
N ILE A 25 10.14 -2.38 10.93
CA ILE A 25 10.35 -1.79 12.27
C ILE A 25 10.88 -2.86 13.22
N SER A 26 11.75 -2.49 14.16
CA SER A 26 12.28 -3.47 15.12
C SER A 26 11.16 -4.03 16.01
N GLU A 27 11.33 -5.26 16.48
CA GLU A 27 10.37 -5.92 17.38
C GLU A 27 10.19 -5.14 18.68
N GLN A 28 11.29 -4.62 19.22
CA GLN A 28 11.28 -3.73 20.38
C GLN A 28 10.44 -2.47 20.10
N ARG A 29 10.62 -1.83 18.95
CA ARG A 29 9.84 -0.62 18.59
C ARG A 29 8.36 -0.95 18.40
N PHE A 30 8.03 -2.07 17.77
CA PHE A 30 6.64 -2.51 17.62
C PHE A 30 5.97 -2.74 18.98
N ASN A 31 6.67 -3.44 19.90
CA ASN A 31 6.16 -3.66 21.24
C ASN A 31 6.00 -2.34 22.03
N VAL A 32 6.92 -1.39 21.87
CA VAL A 32 6.78 -0.04 22.47
C VAL A 32 5.56 0.71 21.94
N LEU A 33 5.28 0.60 20.64
CA LEU A 33 4.15 1.29 20.01
C LEU A 33 2.81 0.63 20.35
N PHE A 34 2.71 -0.70 20.31
CA PHE A 34 1.41 -1.37 20.40
C PHE A 34 1.19 -2.14 21.70
N GLY A 35 2.24 -2.33 22.51
CA GLY A 35 2.17 -3.10 23.76
C GLY A 35 1.85 -4.57 23.55
N ILE A 36 2.11 -5.10 22.34
CA ILE A 36 1.83 -6.49 21.94
C ILE A 36 3.04 -7.11 21.24
N SER A 37 3.15 -8.43 21.34
CA SER A 37 4.19 -9.19 20.66
C SER A 37 3.98 -9.17 19.14
N PRO A 38 5.01 -8.88 18.33
CA PRO A 38 4.95 -9.02 16.88
C PRO A 38 4.66 -10.46 16.43
N THR A 39 5.12 -11.45 17.19
CA THR A 39 4.83 -12.88 16.92
C THR A 39 3.34 -13.15 17.05
N PHE A 40 2.72 -12.65 18.12
CA PHE A 40 1.28 -12.79 18.33
C PHE A 40 0.50 -12.11 17.20
N TYR A 41 0.92 -10.89 16.83
CA TYR A 41 0.31 -10.11 15.76
C TYR A 41 0.34 -10.80 14.40
N LEU A 42 1.50 -11.34 14.01
CA LEU A 42 1.69 -11.94 12.69
C LEU A 42 1.10 -13.35 12.57
N TYR A 43 1.29 -14.19 13.59
CA TYR A 43 1.10 -15.63 13.44
C TYR A 43 -0.05 -16.16 14.29
N GLU A 44 -0.06 -15.86 15.59
CA GLU A 44 -1.07 -16.42 16.49
C GLU A 44 -2.44 -15.82 16.21
N TYR A 45 -2.53 -14.50 16.06
CA TYR A 45 -3.78 -13.83 15.73
C TYR A 45 -4.35 -14.32 14.39
N SER A 46 -3.53 -14.43 13.35
CA SER A 46 -3.97 -14.94 12.05
C SER A 46 -4.47 -16.39 12.13
N SER A 47 -3.77 -17.25 12.88
CA SER A 47 -4.15 -18.66 13.04
C SER A 47 -5.45 -18.81 13.83
N LEU A 48 -5.62 -18.02 14.90
CA LEU A 48 -6.85 -17.98 15.68
C LEU A 48 -8.04 -17.52 14.82
N LEU A 49 -7.84 -16.48 14.00
CA LEU A 49 -8.87 -15.98 13.10
C LEU A 49 -9.31 -17.04 12.08
N GLU A 50 -8.35 -17.75 11.46
CA GLU A 50 -8.62 -18.85 10.54
C GLU A 50 -9.42 -19.98 11.20
N GLN A 51 -9.02 -20.38 12.42
CA GLN A 51 -9.72 -21.41 13.18
C GLN A 51 -11.16 -21.00 13.52
N CYS A 52 -11.38 -19.76 13.96
CA CYS A 52 -12.71 -19.23 14.28
C CYS A 52 -13.63 -19.22 13.06
N ILE A 53 -13.11 -18.80 11.90
CA ILE A 53 -13.85 -18.82 10.63
C ILE A 53 -14.19 -20.26 10.24
N TYR A 54 -13.22 -21.17 10.33
CA TYR A 54 -13.45 -22.59 10.02
C TYR A 54 -14.57 -23.18 10.88
N ASN A 55 -14.53 -22.95 12.19
CA ASN A 55 -15.52 -23.44 13.15
C ASN A 55 -16.92 -22.84 12.92
N LYS A 56 -17.01 -21.54 12.61
CA LYS A 56 -18.32 -20.88 12.42
C LYS A 56 -19.00 -21.27 11.11
N TYR A 57 -18.24 -21.50 10.05
CA TYR A 57 -18.80 -21.71 8.70
C TYR A 57 -18.64 -23.15 8.18
N ASN A 58 -18.26 -24.10 9.04
CA ASN A 58 -18.16 -25.54 8.75
C ASN A 58 -17.41 -25.87 7.44
N GLY A 59 -16.41 -25.07 7.05
CA GLY A 59 -15.65 -25.24 5.81
C GLY A 59 -16.43 -25.06 4.49
N ILE A 60 -17.73 -24.77 4.51
CA ILE A 60 -18.59 -24.75 3.30
C ILE A 60 -18.59 -23.37 2.61
N VAL A 61 -18.27 -22.28 3.33
CA VAL A 61 -18.18 -20.92 2.76
C VAL A 61 -16.71 -20.47 2.54
N LEU A 62 -15.79 -21.43 2.55
CA LEU A 62 -14.34 -21.20 2.66
C LEU A 62 -13.81 -20.19 1.64
N TYR A 63 -14.20 -20.26 0.37
CA TYR A 63 -13.59 -19.42 -0.67
C TYR A 63 -13.80 -17.91 -0.49
N LYS A 64 -15.01 -17.45 -0.12
CA LYS A 64 -15.28 -16.01 0.07
C LYS A 64 -14.55 -15.46 1.30
N TYR A 65 -14.51 -16.24 2.37
CA TYR A 65 -13.82 -15.88 3.61
C TYR A 65 -12.30 -15.97 3.47
N LEU A 66 -11.76 -16.94 2.71
CA LEU A 66 -10.33 -17.09 2.44
C LEU A 66 -9.74 -15.86 1.73
N TYR A 67 -10.43 -15.32 0.73
CA TYR A 67 -9.92 -14.14 0.04
C TYR A 67 -9.96 -12.88 0.90
N ILE A 68 -10.95 -12.78 1.79
CA ILE A 68 -11.01 -11.69 2.77
C ILE A 68 -9.92 -11.88 3.84
N LEU A 69 -9.62 -13.13 4.22
CA LEU A 69 -8.52 -13.47 5.10
C LEU A 69 -7.16 -13.09 4.48
N ASP A 70 -6.93 -13.38 3.21
CA ASP A 70 -5.70 -12.98 2.52
C ASP A 70 -5.56 -11.45 2.46
N PHE A 71 -6.68 -10.74 2.26
CA PHE A 71 -6.72 -9.29 2.37
C PHE A 71 -6.40 -8.79 3.81
N ILE A 72 -6.98 -9.43 4.84
CA ILE A 72 -6.67 -9.12 6.25
C ILE A 72 -5.19 -9.34 6.54
N LYS A 73 -4.58 -10.42 6.03
CA LYS A 73 -3.13 -10.68 6.15
C LYS A 73 -2.29 -9.56 5.54
N SER A 74 -2.72 -8.97 4.43
CA SER A 74 -2.05 -7.79 3.87
C SER A 74 -2.12 -6.57 4.79
N ILE A 75 -3.24 -6.37 5.49
CA ILE A 75 -3.35 -5.31 6.51
C ILE A 75 -2.48 -5.64 7.74
N ILE A 76 -2.49 -6.90 8.22
CA ILE A 76 -1.64 -7.33 9.34
C ILE A 76 -0.18 -7.01 9.01
N THR A 77 0.30 -7.37 7.83
CA THR A 77 1.72 -7.14 7.50
C THR A 77 2.09 -5.68 7.18
N LEU A 78 1.12 -4.76 7.21
CA LEU A 78 1.34 -3.35 6.90
C LEU A 78 2.31 -2.69 7.88
N PHE A 79 2.09 -2.87 9.19
CA PHE A 79 2.86 -2.19 10.24
C PHE A 79 4.12 -2.94 10.65
N PHE A 80 4.12 -4.27 10.51
CA PHE A 80 5.24 -5.12 10.83
C PHE A 80 5.24 -6.33 9.91
N SER A 81 6.40 -6.70 9.38
CA SER A 81 6.58 -7.86 8.51
C SER A 81 7.66 -8.79 9.07
N PRO A 82 7.54 -10.12 8.88
CA PRO A 82 8.55 -11.06 9.33
C PRO A 82 9.83 -10.97 8.50
N ILE A 83 10.95 -11.48 9.05
CA ILE A 83 12.27 -11.40 8.40
C ILE A 83 12.31 -12.14 7.04
N ASN A 84 11.40 -13.10 6.86
CA ASN A 84 11.29 -13.95 5.67
C ASN A 84 9.97 -13.73 4.89
N SER A 85 9.24 -12.63 5.13
CA SER A 85 8.16 -12.29 4.19
C SER A 85 8.75 -12.00 2.81
N ASN A 86 7.90 -12.10 1.78
CA ASN A 86 8.20 -11.82 0.38
C ASN A 86 9.22 -10.68 0.14
N SER A 87 9.89 -10.71 -1.02
CA SER A 87 10.94 -9.76 -1.42
C SER A 87 10.66 -8.31 -1.02
N CYS A 88 11.72 -7.55 -0.72
CA CYS A 88 11.72 -6.10 -0.47
C CYS A 88 10.72 -5.30 -1.33
N GLU A 89 10.60 -5.63 -2.62
CA GLU A 89 9.69 -4.98 -3.56
C GLU A 89 8.19 -5.16 -3.22
N ASN A 90 7.77 -6.29 -2.62
CA ASN A 90 6.38 -6.50 -2.21
C ASN A 90 6.02 -5.66 -0.98
N GLU A 91 6.95 -5.52 -0.03
CA GLU A 91 6.76 -4.64 1.12
C GLU A 91 6.72 -3.17 0.70
N TYR A 92 7.60 -2.79 -0.23
CA TYR A 92 7.58 -1.46 -0.85
C TYR A 92 6.24 -1.20 -1.55
N ALA A 93 5.82 -2.09 -2.45
CA ALA A 93 4.57 -2.04 -3.19
C ALA A 93 3.35 -1.82 -2.30
N LYS A 94 3.28 -2.57 -1.20
CA LYS A 94 2.19 -2.54 -0.22
C LYS A 94 2.13 -1.19 0.49
N LEU A 95 3.27 -0.70 0.98
CA LEU A 95 3.33 0.60 1.65
C LEU A 95 3.06 1.76 0.69
N TYR A 96 3.67 1.71 -0.50
CA TYR A 96 3.48 2.71 -1.55
C TYR A 96 2.01 2.82 -1.95
N SER A 97 1.36 1.69 -2.24
CA SER A 97 -0.04 1.67 -2.65
C SER A 97 -0.98 2.12 -1.54
N TYR A 98 -0.82 1.59 -0.33
CA TYR A 98 -1.64 1.94 0.83
C TYR A 98 -1.64 3.45 1.10
N LEU A 99 -0.45 4.07 1.14
CA LEU A 99 -0.32 5.49 1.44
C LEU A 99 -0.85 6.37 0.30
N ASN A 100 -0.64 5.98 -0.96
CA ASN A 100 -1.17 6.72 -2.10
C ASN A 100 -2.70 6.60 -2.23
N ILE A 101 -3.32 5.46 -1.86
CA ILE A 101 -4.79 5.34 -1.82
C ILE A 101 -5.38 6.42 -0.91
N ILE A 102 -4.77 6.64 0.25
CA ILE A 102 -5.21 7.64 1.22
C ILE A 102 -5.07 9.05 0.63
N ASN A 103 -3.94 9.34 -0.01
CA ASN A 103 -3.70 10.63 -0.63
C ASN A 103 -4.65 10.90 -1.79
N VAL A 104 -4.95 9.89 -2.63
CA VAL A 104 -5.94 10.01 -3.71
C VAL A 104 -7.35 10.22 -3.14
N ASN A 105 -7.71 9.55 -2.04
CA ASN A 105 -8.99 9.78 -1.39
C ASN A 105 -9.13 11.25 -0.93
N ARG A 106 -8.06 11.84 -0.38
CA ARG A 106 -8.00 13.25 0.08
C ARG A 106 -7.90 14.29 -1.02
N SER A 107 -7.27 13.97 -2.15
CA SER A 107 -6.92 14.96 -3.17
C SER A 107 -8.16 15.55 -3.86
N GLN A 108 -7.99 16.64 -4.61
CA GLN A 108 -9.05 17.21 -5.45
C GLN A 108 -9.00 16.69 -6.90
N ILE A 109 -8.19 15.66 -7.17
CA ILE A 109 -7.98 15.14 -8.53
C ILE A 109 -9.30 14.61 -9.11
N SER A 110 -9.58 14.98 -10.37
CA SER A 110 -10.69 14.45 -11.14
C SER A 110 -10.42 12.99 -11.55
N ASN A 111 -11.48 12.16 -11.59
CA ASN A 111 -11.36 10.72 -11.92
C ASN A 111 -10.46 9.90 -10.95
N LYS A 112 -10.73 10.00 -9.64
CA LYS A 112 -10.05 9.18 -8.60
C LYS A 112 -10.21 7.69 -8.78
N LYS A 113 -11.32 7.23 -9.39
CA LYS A 113 -11.66 5.80 -9.46
C LYS A 113 -10.58 4.99 -10.17
N SER A 114 -10.19 5.40 -11.38
CA SER A 114 -9.16 4.70 -12.16
C SER A 114 -7.84 4.58 -11.39
N LEU A 115 -7.38 5.67 -10.76
CA LEU A 115 -6.16 5.70 -9.98
C LEU A 115 -6.23 4.81 -8.74
N ARG A 116 -7.34 4.89 -7.99
CA ARG A 116 -7.57 4.02 -6.81
C ARG A 116 -7.66 2.55 -7.21
N ASP A 117 -8.29 2.22 -8.32
CA ASP A 117 -8.38 0.84 -8.79
C ASP A 117 -7.00 0.28 -9.15
N LYS A 118 -6.13 1.09 -9.77
CA LYS A 118 -4.73 0.70 -10.03
C LYS A 118 -3.99 0.45 -8.72
N LEU A 119 -3.98 1.43 -7.82
CA LEU A 119 -3.31 1.34 -6.51
C LEU A 119 -3.86 0.22 -5.64
N TYR A 120 -5.16 -0.02 -5.68
CA TYR A 120 -5.78 -1.07 -4.89
C TYR A 120 -5.40 -2.46 -5.41
N LYS A 121 -5.33 -2.63 -6.74
CA LYS A 121 -4.76 -3.85 -7.33
C LYS A 121 -3.31 -4.05 -6.89
N THR A 122 -2.48 -2.99 -6.94
CA THR A 122 -1.11 -3.00 -6.41
C THR A 122 -1.05 -3.57 -5.00
N PHE A 123 -1.90 -3.05 -4.11
CA PHE A 123 -1.97 -3.48 -2.71
C PHE A 123 -2.33 -4.97 -2.62
N LEU A 124 -3.33 -5.41 -3.38
CA LEU A 124 -3.78 -6.80 -3.39
C LEU A 124 -2.80 -7.78 -4.02
N PHE A 125 -2.00 -7.37 -5.01
CA PHE A 125 -0.92 -8.20 -5.57
C PHE A 125 0.20 -8.49 -4.57
N THR A 126 0.25 -7.75 -3.45
CA THR A 126 1.15 -8.07 -2.33
C THR A 126 0.57 -9.10 -1.36
N ALA A 127 -0.73 -9.41 -1.49
CA ALA A 127 -1.38 -10.49 -0.77
C ALA A 127 -0.95 -11.85 -1.34
N PRO A 128 -0.99 -12.94 -0.55
CA PRO A 128 -0.68 -14.29 -1.02
C PRO A 128 -1.74 -14.89 -1.98
N ALA A 129 -2.61 -14.07 -2.58
CA ALA A 129 -3.70 -14.50 -3.44
C ALA A 129 -3.31 -14.52 -4.93
N SER A 130 -3.96 -15.37 -5.73
CA SER A 130 -3.71 -15.42 -7.18
C SER A 130 -4.22 -14.18 -7.90
N GLU A 131 -3.63 -13.86 -9.05
CA GLU A 131 -4.06 -12.74 -9.91
C GLU A 131 -5.55 -12.81 -10.29
N GLU A 132 -6.05 -14.01 -10.60
CA GLU A 132 -7.46 -14.25 -10.94
C GLU A 132 -8.40 -13.88 -9.78
N VAL A 133 -7.93 -13.99 -8.54
CA VAL A 133 -8.68 -13.61 -7.34
C VAL A 133 -8.58 -12.12 -7.13
N VAL A 134 -7.38 -11.55 -7.19
CA VAL A 134 -7.12 -10.11 -7.00
C VAL A 134 -7.96 -9.27 -7.96
N THR A 135 -8.08 -9.69 -9.22
CA THR A 135 -8.86 -8.98 -10.24
C THR A 135 -10.37 -8.95 -9.98
N LYS A 136 -10.88 -9.85 -9.11
CA LYS A 136 -12.30 -9.87 -8.71
C LYS A 136 -12.60 -8.90 -7.58
N PHE A 137 -11.59 -8.34 -6.92
CA PHE A 137 -11.76 -7.29 -5.95
C PHE A 137 -11.78 -5.91 -6.60
N HIS A 138 -12.59 -5.01 -6.06
CA HIS A 138 -12.54 -3.60 -6.43
C HIS A 138 -12.90 -2.71 -5.25
N LEU A 139 -12.32 -1.51 -5.26
CA LEU A 139 -12.55 -0.49 -4.25
C LEU A 139 -13.61 0.49 -4.76
N SER A 140 -14.60 0.79 -3.93
CA SER A 140 -15.62 1.80 -4.23
C SER A 140 -15.73 2.80 -3.08
N THR A 141 -16.45 3.89 -3.31
CA THR A 141 -16.81 4.84 -2.24
C THR A 141 -17.71 4.25 -1.16
N LYS A 142 -18.33 3.09 -1.42
CA LYS A 142 -19.21 2.39 -0.47
C LYS A 142 -18.53 1.20 0.19
N GLY A 143 -17.21 1.04 0.01
CA GLY A 143 -16.43 -0.07 0.54
C GLY A 143 -15.81 -0.97 -0.52
N ILE A 144 -15.33 -2.12 -0.06
CA ILE A 144 -14.65 -3.12 -0.86
C ILE A 144 -15.67 -4.14 -1.34
N TYR A 145 -15.55 -4.53 -2.60
CA TYR A 145 -16.41 -5.49 -3.23
C TYR A 145 -15.58 -6.66 -3.74
N TYR A 146 -16.08 -7.86 -3.54
CA TYR A 146 -15.62 -9.06 -4.22
C TYR A 146 -16.70 -9.47 -5.22
N ARG A 147 -16.36 -9.51 -6.52
CA ARG A 147 -17.30 -9.66 -7.64
C ARG A 147 -18.35 -8.54 -7.65
N LYS A 148 -19.57 -8.79 -7.16
CA LYS A 148 -20.68 -7.81 -7.09
C LYS A 148 -21.15 -7.58 -5.66
N GLU A 149 -20.52 -8.22 -4.68
CA GLU A 149 -20.97 -8.24 -3.30
C GLU A 149 -20.11 -7.31 -2.46
N ASN A 150 -20.77 -6.43 -1.70
CA ASN A 150 -20.09 -5.61 -0.71
C ASN A 150 -19.65 -6.50 0.46
N ILE A 151 -18.34 -6.57 0.70
CA ILE A 151 -17.77 -7.44 1.72
C ILE A 151 -17.44 -6.71 3.02
N ASN A 152 -17.78 -5.42 3.15
CA ASN A 152 -17.55 -4.66 4.38
C ASN A 152 -18.18 -5.35 5.60
N GLN A 153 -19.41 -5.83 5.47
CA GLN A 153 -20.10 -6.54 6.55
C GLN A 153 -19.34 -7.78 6.98
N ILE A 154 -18.76 -8.51 6.02
CA ILE A 154 -18.02 -9.73 6.28
C ILE A 154 -16.67 -9.42 6.92
N TYR A 155 -16.01 -8.34 6.50
CA TYR A 155 -14.81 -7.85 7.17
C TYR A 155 -15.08 -7.61 8.67
N TYR A 156 -16.11 -6.84 9.00
CA TYR A 156 -16.45 -6.56 10.39
C TYR A 156 -16.91 -7.81 11.15
N GLU A 157 -17.70 -8.66 10.51
CA GLU A 157 -18.10 -9.94 11.09
C GLU A 157 -16.88 -10.80 11.46
N ILE A 158 -15.88 -10.88 10.58
CA ILE A 158 -14.63 -11.62 10.81
C ILE A 158 -13.84 -11.03 11.99
N ILE A 159 -13.70 -9.71 12.05
CA ILE A 159 -13.01 -9.01 13.15
C ILE A 159 -13.73 -9.26 14.49
N ASP A 160 -15.06 -9.31 14.49
CA ASP A 160 -15.87 -9.53 15.69
C ASP A 160 -15.88 -10.98 16.19
N LEU A 161 -15.54 -11.98 15.35
CA LEU A 161 -15.49 -13.39 15.77
C LEU A 161 -14.59 -13.59 17.01
N LEU A 162 -13.45 -12.90 17.04
CA LEU A 162 -12.50 -13.02 18.15
C LEU A 162 -12.92 -12.25 19.41
N ASN A 163 -13.84 -11.28 19.28
CA ASN A 163 -14.37 -10.53 20.43
C ASN A 163 -15.39 -11.33 21.24
N LEU A 164 -16.00 -12.37 20.64
CA LEU A 164 -17.05 -13.20 21.24
C LEU A 164 -16.50 -14.33 22.13
N GLU A 165 -15.20 -14.64 22.06
CA GLU A 165 -14.61 -15.79 22.73
C GLU A 165 -13.71 -15.41 23.93
N ARG A 166 -13.70 -16.29 24.95
CA ARG A 166 -12.94 -16.14 26.21
C ARG A 166 -11.45 -16.44 26.01
N TYR A 167 -10.79 -15.74 25.09
CA TYR A 167 -9.37 -15.93 24.86
C TYR A 167 -8.51 -15.30 25.96
N ASN A 168 -7.45 -16.01 26.36
CA ASN A 168 -6.44 -15.50 27.30
C ASN A 168 -5.72 -14.24 26.80
N HIS A 169 -5.85 -13.91 25.51
CA HIS A 169 -5.20 -12.79 24.83
C HIS A 169 -6.17 -11.65 24.46
N LYS A 170 -7.31 -11.51 25.17
CA LYS A 170 -8.35 -10.52 24.86
C LYS A 170 -7.82 -9.09 24.66
N LYS A 171 -6.84 -8.67 25.46
CA LYS A 171 -6.20 -7.35 25.34
C LYS A 171 -5.48 -7.19 24.01
N ASP A 172 -4.67 -8.19 23.64
CA ASP A 172 -3.86 -8.15 22.42
C ASP A 172 -4.76 -8.19 21.18
N ILE A 173 -5.77 -9.08 21.20
CA ILE A 173 -6.82 -9.15 20.16
C ILE A 173 -7.50 -7.79 19.96
N SER A 174 -7.88 -7.11 21.05
CA SER A 174 -8.53 -5.81 20.96
C SER A 174 -7.63 -4.74 20.32
N VAL A 175 -6.34 -4.72 20.65
CA VAL A 175 -5.37 -3.81 20.02
C VAL A 175 -5.27 -4.10 18.52
N ILE A 176 -5.14 -5.37 18.14
CA ILE A 176 -5.02 -5.79 16.74
C ILE A 176 -6.29 -5.43 15.95
N ASN A 177 -7.47 -5.74 16.49
CA ASN A 177 -8.76 -5.40 15.88
C ASN A 177 -8.90 -3.90 15.62
N ASN A 178 -8.44 -3.07 16.55
CA ASN A 178 -8.44 -1.62 16.38
C ASN A 178 -7.46 -1.17 15.28
N MET A 179 -6.26 -1.75 15.24
CA MET A 179 -5.26 -1.48 14.18
C MET A 179 -5.81 -1.84 12.79
N LEU A 180 -6.39 -3.05 12.66
CA LEU A 180 -6.99 -3.54 11.41
C LEU A 180 -8.13 -2.62 10.97
N THR A 181 -9.06 -2.32 11.88
CA THR A 181 -10.22 -1.46 11.59
C THR A 181 -9.78 -0.07 11.12
N MET A 182 -8.75 0.49 11.76
CA MET A 182 -8.24 1.80 11.38
C MET A 182 -7.59 1.77 10.00
N ALA A 183 -6.75 0.78 9.74
CA ALA A 183 -6.10 0.62 8.43
C ALA A 183 -7.11 0.38 7.31
N TYR A 184 -8.16 -0.39 7.58
CA TYR A 184 -9.28 -0.60 6.68
C TYR A 184 -10.02 0.70 6.33
N LYS A 185 -10.29 1.54 7.33
CA LYS A 185 -10.96 2.84 7.13
C LYS A 185 -10.11 3.80 6.29
N TYR A 186 -8.79 3.78 6.47
CA TYR A 186 -7.88 4.57 5.63
C TYR A 186 -7.91 4.10 4.16
N LEU A 187 -7.91 2.79 3.91
CA LEU A 187 -8.02 2.22 2.56
C LEU A 187 -9.34 2.58 1.87
N THR A 188 -10.46 2.44 2.59
CA THR A 188 -11.81 2.70 2.05
C THR A 188 -12.15 4.19 1.94
N GLY A 189 -11.43 5.04 2.66
CA GLY A 189 -11.66 6.48 2.70
C GLY A 189 -12.67 6.92 3.77
N ASP A 190 -13.11 6.01 4.64
CA ASP A 190 -14.00 6.29 5.78
C ASP A 190 -13.31 7.08 6.89
N ASN A 191 -11.97 7.01 6.98
CA ASN A 191 -11.16 7.91 7.79
C ASN A 191 -10.07 8.50 6.90
N LEU A 192 -10.02 9.82 6.79
CA LEU A 192 -9.02 10.54 6.00
C LEU A 192 -8.09 11.38 6.87
N SER A 193 -8.08 11.22 8.19
CA SER A 193 -7.24 12.05 9.06
C SER A 193 -5.98 11.29 9.48
N ILE A 194 -4.88 11.45 8.73
CA ILE A 194 -3.54 11.02 9.15
C ILE A 194 -2.81 12.28 9.65
N PRO A 195 -2.42 12.35 10.93
CA PRO A 195 -1.52 13.36 11.46
C PRO A 195 -0.35 13.70 10.54
N TYR A 196 -0.03 14.98 10.46
CA TYR A 196 1.08 15.47 9.67
C TYR A 196 2.41 14.88 10.16
N TYR A 197 3.17 14.29 9.24
CA TYR A 197 4.55 13.90 9.49
C TYR A 197 5.47 14.91 8.83
N LYS A 198 6.45 15.41 9.59
CA LYS A 198 7.42 16.39 9.08
C LYS A 198 8.23 15.77 7.94
N PRO A 199 8.19 16.34 6.72
CA PRO A 199 8.97 15.87 5.59
C PRO A 199 10.45 15.80 5.96
N MET A 200 11.08 14.66 5.69
CA MET A 200 12.52 14.44 5.91
C MET A 200 13.35 14.64 4.64
N ASP A 201 12.71 14.65 3.47
CA ASP A 201 13.33 14.74 2.15
C ASP A 201 12.39 15.50 1.19
N ILE A 202 12.93 16.20 0.20
CA ILE A 202 12.18 16.97 -0.81
C ILE A 202 11.17 16.08 -1.56
N TYR A 203 11.50 14.80 -1.78
CA TYR A 203 10.60 13.84 -2.42
C TYR A 203 9.34 13.53 -1.60
N ALA A 204 9.40 13.68 -0.27
CA ALA A 204 8.26 13.38 0.59
C ALA A 204 7.08 14.31 0.32
N TYR A 205 7.33 15.58 -0.03
CA TYR A 205 6.28 16.54 -0.36
C TYR A 205 5.41 16.05 -1.52
N TYR A 206 6.07 15.54 -2.57
CA TYR A 206 5.42 15.07 -3.79
C TYR A 206 4.83 13.66 -3.68
N PHE A 207 5.25 12.90 -2.67
CA PHE A 207 4.60 11.63 -2.31
C PHE A 207 3.26 11.85 -1.61
N PHE A 208 3.14 12.86 -0.74
CA PHE A 208 1.92 13.08 0.06
C PHE A 208 0.81 13.83 -0.66
N ASN A 209 1.12 14.70 -1.62
CA ASN A 209 0.11 15.44 -2.37
C ASN A 209 0.20 15.19 -3.87
N PRO A 210 -0.66 14.31 -4.42
CA PRO A 210 -0.75 14.06 -5.85
C PRO A 210 -0.96 15.32 -6.71
N LEU A 211 -1.68 16.32 -6.20
CA LEU A 211 -1.93 17.56 -6.94
C LEU A 211 -0.66 18.41 -7.05
N ASP A 212 0.12 18.49 -5.98
CA ASP A 212 1.39 19.24 -5.99
C ASP A 212 2.39 18.60 -6.96
N PHE A 213 2.40 17.26 -7.03
CA PHE A 213 3.22 16.53 -8.00
C PHE A 213 2.80 16.81 -9.46
N VAL A 214 1.49 16.79 -9.75
CA VAL A 214 0.97 17.12 -11.09
C VAL A 214 1.27 18.58 -11.43
N ASN A 215 1.08 19.49 -10.47
CA ASN A 215 1.36 20.93 -10.66
C ASN A 215 2.86 21.18 -10.88
N LEU A 216 3.74 20.48 -10.16
CA LEU A 216 5.18 20.55 -10.38
C LEU A 216 5.52 20.19 -11.83
N TYR A 217 4.95 19.10 -12.35
CA TYR A 217 5.16 18.70 -13.74
C TYR A 217 4.58 19.70 -14.75
N ALA A 218 3.41 20.27 -14.45
CA ALA A 218 2.71 21.16 -15.38
C ALA A 218 3.30 22.59 -15.42
N LEU A 219 3.72 23.11 -14.27
CA LEU A 219 4.09 24.52 -14.11
C LEU A 219 5.62 24.74 -14.02
N GLU A 220 6.36 23.75 -13.52
CA GLU A 220 7.79 23.88 -13.17
C GLU A 220 8.60 22.70 -13.76
N ARG A 221 8.48 22.46 -15.08
CA ARG A 221 9.07 21.28 -15.76
C ARG A 221 10.58 21.11 -15.56
N SER A 222 11.33 22.20 -15.56
CA SER A 222 12.79 22.15 -15.34
C SER A 222 13.11 21.56 -13.96
N VAL A 223 12.44 22.07 -12.92
CA VAL A 223 12.57 21.59 -11.54
C VAL A 223 12.08 20.14 -11.44
N PHE A 224 10.99 19.80 -12.11
CA PHE A 224 10.50 18.42 -12.16
C PHE A 224 11.57 17.47 -12.71
N TYR A 225 12.19 17.79 -13.85
CA TYR A 225 13.20 16.94 -14.47
C TYR A 225 14.48 16.86 -13.63
N GLU A 226 14.89 17.96 -12.99
CA GLU A 226 16.01 17.96 -12.04
C GLU A 226 15.74 17.01 -10.86
N LEU A 227 14.56 17.11 -10.24
CA LEU A 227 14.15 16.22 -9.15
C LEU A 227 14.05 14.78 -9.63
N LEU A 228 13.51 14.53 -10.82
CA LEU A 228 13.44 13.20 -11.40
C LEU A 228 14.84 12.61 -11.64
N ASN A 229 15.78 13.41 -12.17
CA ASN A 229 17.17 13.00 -12.36
C ASN A 229 17.84 12.64 -11.03
N ASN A 230 17.62 13.46 -10.00
CA ASN A 230 18.19 13.28 -8.66
C ASN A 230 17.54 12.12 -7.88
N SER A 231 16.34 11.69 -8.27
CA SER A 231 15.61 10.62 -7.58
C SER A 231 16.31 9.26 -7.67
N VAL A 232 17.19 9.07 -8.65
CA VAL A 232 17.95 7.82 -8.84
C VAL A 232 19.42 7.92 -8.46
N ILE A 233 19.84 9.06 -7.90
CA ILE A 233 21.22 9.28 -7.43
C ILE A 233 21.35 8.81 -5.98
N GLY A 234 22.43 8.07 -5.69
CA GLY A 234 22.73 7.56 -4.35
C GLY A 234 21.83 6.39 -3.96
N SER A 235 21.42 6.35 -2.69
CA SER A 235 20.50 5.31 -2.22
C SER A 235 19.08 5.55 -2.74
N ASN A 236 18.48 4.50 -3.32
CA ASN A 236 17.09 4.49 -3.77
C ASN A 236 16.14 4.37 -2.57
N SER A 237 16.02 5.45 -1.79
CA SER A 237 15.13 5.53 -0.64
C SER A 237 13.67 5.29 -1.03
N PHE A 238 12.83 4.97 -0.04
CA PHE A 238 11.39 4.83 -0.26
C PHE A 238 10.79 6.04 -0.98
N MET A 239 11.12 7.26 -0.52
CA MET A 239 10.57 8.50 -1.06
C MET A 239 11.01 8.73 -2.50
N LYS A 240 12.28 8.46 -2.80
CA LYS A 240 12.85 8.56 -4.15
C LYS A 240 12.21 7.59 -5.13
N LYS A 241 12.09 6.30 -4.75
CA LYS A 241 11.35 5.33 -5.56
C LYS A 241 9.90 5.79 -5.74
N SER A 242 9.25 6.27 -4.68
CA SER A 242 7.84 6.66 -4.74
C SER A 242 7.58 7.83 -5.68
N PHE A 243 8.53 8.76 -5.75
CA PHE A 243 8.51 9.84 -6.72
C PHE A 243 8.50 9.32 -8.17
N ILE A 244 9.36 8.34 -8.48
CA ILE A 244 9.41 7.69 -9.80
C ILE A 244 8.11 6.92 -10.08
N TYR A 245 7.53 6.24 -9.09
CA TYR A 245 6.27 5.54 -9.31
C TYR A 245 5.08 6.50 -9.52
N ASN A 246 5.09 7.68 -8.90
CA ASN A 246 4.07 8.70 -9.16
C ASN A 246 4.09 9.19 -10.62
N LEU A 247 5.26 9.17 -11.27
CA LEU A 247 5.39 9.46 -12.70
C LEU A 247 4.50 8.51 -13.54
N ASN A 248 4.48 7.22 -13.20
CA ASN A 248 3.65 6.22 -13.87
C ASN A 248 2.14 6.47 -13.67
N LEU A 249 1.75 6.92 -12.47
CA LEU A 249 0.33 7.11 -12.14
C LEU A 249 -0.26 8.38 -12.71
N PHE A 250 0.49 9.48 -12.65
CA PHE A 250 -0.06 10.81 -12.82
C PHE A 250 0.44 11.53 -14.07
N ILE A 251 1.61 11.13 -14.60
CA ILE A 251 2.24 11.82 -15.74
C ILE A 251 2.19 10.96 -17.01
N ILE A 252 2.69 9.73 -16.96
CA ILE A 252 2.82 8.86 -18.15
C ILE A 252 1.44 8.40 -18.63
N ASN A 253 0.95 9.04 -19.68
CA ASN A 253 -0.30 8.70 -20.36
C ASN A 253 -0.12 8.44 -21.86
N THR A 254 1.04 8.81 -22.44
CA THR A 254 1.39 8.65 -23.85
C THR A 254 2.86 8.27 -24.03
N LEU A 255 3.24 7.82 -25.24
CA LEU A 255 4.65 7.62 -25.60
C LEU A 255 5.41 8.95 -25.65
N ASP A 256 4.75 10.06 -25.91
CA ASP A 256 5.38 11.38 -25.95
C ASP A 256 5.82 11.85 -24.55
N ASP A 257 5.09 11.47 -23.49
CA ASP A 257 5.53 11.71 -22.11
C ASP A 257 6.87 11.01 -21.83
N ILE A 258 7.01 9.76 -22.30
CA ILE A 258 8.24 8.96 -22.17
C ILE A 258 9.40 9.58 -22.94
N LYS A 259 9.15 10.05 -24.17
CA LYS A 259 10.15 10.78 -24.97
C LYS A 259 10.56 12.09 -24.30
N GLY A 260 9.60 12.85 -23.78
CA GLY A 260 9.86 14.08 -23.03
C GLY A 260 10.78 13.85 -21.84
N ILE A 261 10.61 12.74 -21.10
CA ILE A 261 11.51 12.37 -20.01
C ILE A 261 12.91 12.02 -20.55
N ARG A 262 12.99 11.22 -21.62
CA ARG A 262 14.26 10.83 -22.26
C ARG A 262 15.09 12.03 -22.69
N ASP A 263 14.45 13.02 -23.29
CA ASP A 263 15.14 14.17 -23.87
C ASP A 263 15.62 15.18 -22.82
N ASN A 264 15.08 15.12 -21.59
CA ASN A 264 15.34 16.11 -20.54
C ASN A 264 15.98 15.53 -19.27
N VAL A 265 16.21 14.22 -19.19
CA VAL A 265 16.75 13.57 -17.99
C VAL A 265 17.95 12.70 -18.32
N GLU A 266 19.09 13.00 -17.70
CA GLU A 266 20.36 12.30 -17.93
C GLU A 266 20.32 10.83 -17.46
N ASN A 267 19.71 10.56 -16.30
CA ASN A 267 19.62 9.20 -15.75
C ASN A 267 18.38 8.44 -16.25
N TYR A 268 17.94 8.70 -17.48
CA TYR A 268 16.75 8.08 -18.09
C TYR A 268 16.70 6.56 -17.94
N ASP A 269 17.78 5.86 -18.27
CA ASP A 269 17.81 4.38 -18.25
C ASP A 269 17.57 3.82 -16.85
N LYS A 270 18.09 4.47 -15.81
CA LYS A 270 17.84 4.08 -14.41
C LYS A 270 16.38 4.29 -14.04
N ILE A 271 15.79 5.43 -14.41
CA ILE A 271 14.38 5.74 -14.15
C ILE A 271 13.48 4.71 -14.83
N ILE A 272 13.72 4.42 -16.11
CA ILE A 272 12.98 3.40 -16.86
C ILE A 272 13.19 2.02 -16.24
N SER A 273 14.41 1.65 -15.83
CA SER A 273 14.63 0.36 -15.17
C SER A 273 13.81 0.21 -13.88
N ILE A 274 13.66 1.27 -13.09
CA ILE A 274 12.84 1.25 -11.86
C ILE A 274 11.35 1.11 -12.22
N LEU A 275 10.90 1.84 -13.24
CA LEU A 275 9.53 1.73 -13.75
C LEU A 275 9.23 0.34 -14.33
N LEU A 276 10.17 -0.30 -15.01
CA LEU A 276 9.97 -1.60 -15.66
C LEU A 276 10.18 -2.78 -14.71
N ASN A 277 11.11 -2.68 -13.75
CA ASN A 277 11.32 -3.70 -12.71
C ASN A 277 10.17 -3.75 -11.70
N SER A 278 9.25 -2.78 -11.74
CA SER A 278 8.00 -2.78 -10.99
C SER A 278 6.99 -3.83 -11.49
N ASN A 279 7.48 -5.05 -11.79
CA ASN A 279 6.80 -6.17 -12.45
C ASN A 279 5.40 -6.56 -11.91
N LEU A 280 4.90 -5.94 -10.85
CA LEU A 280 3.65 -6.28 -10.18
C LEU A 280 2.73 -5.11 -9.82
N THR A 281 3.07 -3.84 -10.09
CA THR A 281 2.49 -2.79 -9.25
C THR A 281 1.69 -1.69 -9.92
N LEU A 282 1.73 -1.42 -11.21
CA LEU A 282 0.81 -0.44 -11.80
C LEU A 282 0.51 -0.78 -13.26
N PRO A 283 -0.74 -1.15 -13.62
CA PRO A 283 -1.08 -1.46 -15.00
C PRO A 283 -1.08 -0.16 -15.81
N ASN A 284 0.06 0.12 -16.43
CA ASN A 284 0.22 1.12 -17.46
C ASN A 284 0.54 0.40 -18.77
N ASN A 285 -0.38 0.49 -19.72
CA ASN A 285 -0.27 -0.20 -20.99
C ASN A 285 0.97 0.24 -21.76
N ILE A 286 1.38 1.51 -21.65
CA ILE A 286 2.55 2.04 -22.36
C ILE A 286 3.83 1.39 -21.85
N LEU A 287 4.03 1.37 -20.53
CA LEU A 287 5.19 0.72 -19.93
C LEU A 287 5.19 -0.79 -20.20
N ARG A 288 4.01 -1.42 -20.21
CA ARG A 288 3.86 -2.83 -20.58
C ARG A 288 4.27 -3.08 -22.02
N ASP A 289 3.83 -2.24 -22.95
CA ASP A 289 4.10 -2.41 -24.38
C ASP A 289 5.58 -2.17 -24.69
N ILE A 290 6.21 -1.20 -24.02
CA ILE A 290 7.68 -1.01 -24.04
C ILE A 290 8.40 -2.27 -23.54
N LYS A 291 7.98 -2.80 -22.39
CA LYS A 291 8.60 -3.99 -21.78
C LYS A 291 8.50 -5.23 -22.67
N LEU A 292 7.38 -5.41 -23.35
CA LEU A 292 7.11 -6.53 -24.24
C LEU A 292 7.69 -6.33 -25.65
N GLY A 293 8.32 -5.19 -25.93
CA GLY A 293 8.90 -4.87 -27.23
C GLY A 293 7.87 -4.50 -28.29
N TYR A 294 6.62 -4.22 -27.91
CA TYR A 294 5.54 -3.78 -28.81
C TYR A 294 5.60 -2.28 -29.14
N SER A 295 6.43 -1.51 -28.43
CA SER A 295 6.66 -0.09 -28.69
C SER A 295 8.13 0.25 -28.50
N VAL A 296 8.68 1.03 -29.44
CA VAL A 296 10.06 1.52 -29.39
C VAL A 296 10.04 3.01 -29.09
N ILE A 297 10.91 3.44 -28.19
CA ILE A 297 11.04 4.82 -27.71
C ILE A 297 12.06 5.58 -28.54
#